data_AF-A0A9Q3YQI5-F1
#
_entry.id   AF-A0A9Q3YQI5-F1
#
_cell.length_a   1.000
_cell.length_b   1.000
_cell.length_c   1.000
_cell.angle_alpha   90.00
_cell.angle_beta   90.00
_cell.angle_gamma   90.00
#
_symmetry.space_group_name_H-M   'P 1'
#
loop_
_entity.id
_entity.type
_entity.pdbx_description
1 polymer ?
#
loop_
_entity_poly.entity_id
_entity_poly.type
_entity_poly.pdbx_seq_one_letter_code
_entity_poly.pdbx_strand_id
1 'polypeptide(L)'
;MPDYVIDLHKTFSPSKMFVPFVHFTDNFEKLCKIIEEGFMVNYCTETLSNNDRDIRSAFPMISLSNLTIDQGKYALASYGTFGIALTKRFVEKYKFNPVLYLDRHSDITKYVVNSFDTIKENYWEGRLESHLFNEDSKSELVLFSRNLMTQFAYSKNYDAELVRKGFLIDKNYRFGLEREWRLVHKEKNIKYFLIKEEVDNKRKFNEIIRDVRYTIEFEDLEEILVEADYQVDIVKKILQNKFGKADVKISINTRRHMDDEG
;
A
#
# COMPACT_ATOMS: atom_id res chain seq x y z
N MET A 1 16.76 -47.44 -2.31
CA MET A 1 17.02 -46.02 -2.00
C MET A 1 16.61 -45.21 -3.21
N PRO A 2 15.99 -44.03 -3.08
CA PRO A 2 15.67 -43.23 -4.25
C PRO A 2 16.97 -42.66 -4.85
N ASP A 3 17.19 -42.90 -6.14
CA ASP A 3 18.28 -42.29 -6.91
C ASP A 3 17.91 -40.85 -7.23
N TYR A 4 18.48 -39.88 -6.52
CA TYR A 4 18.41 -38.47 -6.89
C TYR A 4 19.68 -38.05 -7.62
N VAL A 5 19.51 -37.43 -8.79
CA VAL A 5 20.58 -36.78 -9.54
C VAL A 5 20.58 -35.30 -9.17
N ILE A 6 21.67 -34.83 -8.57
CA ILE A 6 21.90 -33.40 -8.31
C ILE A 6 22.58 -32.82 -9.55
N ASP A 7 21.88 -31.92 -10.24
CA ASP A 7 22.45 -31.16 -11.36
C ASP A 7 23.39 -30.08 -10.83
N LEU A 8 24.70 -30.36 -10.87
CA LEU A 8 25.77 -29.45 -10.45
C LEU A 8 26.11 -28.39 -11.50
N HIS A 9 25.51 -28.45 -12.70
CA HIS A 9 25.79 -27.52 -13.80
C HIS A 9 24.76 -26.39 -13.92
N LYS A 10 23.63 -26.49 -13.20
CA LYS A 10 22.61 -25.44 -13.16
C LYS A 10 23.08 -24.26 -12.31
N THR A 11 23.85 -23.36 -12.90
CA THR A 11 24.27 -22.11 -12.26
C THR A 11 23.14 -21.08 -12.37
N PHE A 12 22.44 -20.83 -11.26
CA PHE A 12 21.50 -19.71 -11.18
C PHE A 12 22.31 -18.42 -10.99
N SER A 13 22.45 -17.65 -12.07
CA SER A 13 22.85 -16.25 -11.96
C SER A 13 21.57 -15.44 -11.79
N PRO A 14 21.22 -14.96 -10.57
CA PRO A 14 20.04 -14.13 -10.40
C PRO A 14 20.14 -12.96 -11.38
N SER A 15 19.15 -12.83 -12.26
CA SER A 15 19.06 -11.67 -13.14
C SER A 15 19.09 -10.42 -12.26
N LYS A 16 19.97 -9.45 -12.56
CA LYS A 16 19.96 -8.11 -11.96
C LYS A 16 18.74 -7.28 -12.43
N MET A 17 17.60 -7.93 -12.69
CA MET A 17 16.37 -7.25 -13.04
C MET A 17 15.80 -6.65 -11.77
N PHE A 18 16.29 -5.45 -11.44
CA PHE A 18 15.74 -4.65 -10.37
C PHE A 18 14.41 -4.09 -10.84
N VAL A 19 13.32 -4.55 -10.23
CA VAL A 19 11.98 -4.02 -10.48
C VAL A 19 11.77 -2.85 -9.51
N PRO A 20 11.42 -1.65 -9.99
CA PRO A 20 11.22 -0.49 -9.13
C PRO A 20 9.94 -0.62 -8.30
N PHE A 21 9.70 0.36 -7.45
CA PHE A 21 8.45 0.48 -6.69
C PHE A 21 7.64 1.65 -7.22
N VAL A 22 6.46 1.39 -7.73
CA VAL A 22 5.61 2.39 -8.37
C VAL A 22 4.43 2.76 -7.49
N HIS A 23 4.09 4.05 -7.47
CA HIS A 23 2.81 4.55 -6.99
C HIS A 23 2.09 5.22 -8.13
N PHE A 24 0.83 4.85 -8.35
CA PHE A 24 -0.04 5.48 -9.35
C PHE A 24 -1.07 6.38 -8.70
N THR A 25 -1.43 7.45 -9.40
CA THR A 25 -2.48 8.37 -9.00
C THR A 25 -3.27 8.87 -10.20
N ASP A 26 -4.54 9.18 -9.98
CA ASP A 26 -5.50 9.68 -10.95
C ASP A 26 -5.43 11.22 -11.12
N ASN A 27 -4.57 11.88 -10.36
CA ASN A 27 -4.55 13.33 -10.26
C ASN A 27 -3.11 13.88 -10.36
N PHE A 28 -2.89 14.72 -11.36
CA PHE A 28 -1.58 15.31 -11.62
C PHE A 28 -1.10 16.20 -10.46
N GLU A 29 -1.98 16.95 -9.82
CA GLU A 29 -1.62 17.77 -8.66
C GLU A 29 -1.17 16.92 -7.47
N LYS A 30 -1.74 15.73 -7.26
CA LYS A 30 -1.27 14.76 -6.25
C LYS A 30 0.14 14.27 -6.58
N LEU A 31 0.42 13.94 -7.85
CA LEU A 31 1.78 13.57 -8.27
C LEU A 31 2.78 14.69 -7.95
N CYS A 32 2.45 15.93 -8.34
CA CYS A 32 3.27 17.10 -8.05
C CYS A 32 3.53 17.26 -6.54
N LYS A 33 2.46 17.17 -5.72
CA LYS A 33 2.58 17.25 -4.26
C LYS A 33 3.41 16.12 -3.66
N ILE A 34 3.31 14.89 -4.18
CA ILE A 34 4.17 13.78 -3.73
C ILE A 34 5.64 14.12 -3.99
N ILE A 35 5.95 14.68 -5.17
CA ILE A 35 7.32 15.10 -5.50
C ILE A 35 7.76 16.24 -4.58
N GLU A 36 6.90 17.24 -4.32
CA GLU A 36 7.21 18.44 -3.51
C GLU A 36 7.33 18.16 -2.01
N GLU A 37 6.38 17.42 -1.43
CA GLU A 37 6.22 17.26 0.01
C GLU A 37 6.55 15.83 0.50
N GLY A 38 6.64 14.86 -0.41
CA GLY A 38 6.74 13.44 -0.09
C GLY A 38 5.38 12.75 0.02
N PHE A 39 5.38 11.47 0.39
CA PHE A 39 4.16 10.69 0.51
C PHE A 39 3.39 11.03 1.79
N MET A 40 2.12 11.41 1.63
CA MET A 40 1.18 11.60 2.74
C MET A 40 0.63 10.25 3.21
N VAL A 41 0.63 10.08 4.53
CA VAL A 41 -0.02 8.93 5.17
C VAL A 41 -1.53 9.15 5.19
N ASN A 42 -2.30 8.12 4.82
CA ASN A 42 -3.76 8.13 4.94
C ASN A 42 -4.24 6.85 5.62
N TYR A 43 -5.33 6.95 6.37
CA TYR A 43 -6.10 5.78 6.78
C TYR A 43 -6.75 5.13 5.56
N CYS A 44 -6.12 4.06 5.10
CA CYS A 44 -6.59 3.24 4.01
C CYS A 44 -7.41 2.09 4.58
N THR A 45 -8.58 1.85 3.98
CA THR A 45 -9.50 0.81 4.43
C THR A 45 -9.10 -0.50 3.79
N GLU A 46 -8.87 -1.52 4.62
CA GLU A 46 -8.61 -2.88 4.19
C GLU A 46 -9.77 -3.78 4.58
N THR A 47 -10.09 -4.70 3.68
CA THR A 47 -11.11 -5.74 3.86
C THR A 47 -10.45 -7.10 3.69
N LEU A 48 -10.77 -8.04 4.58
CA LEU A 48 -10.41 -9.45 4.43
C LEU A 48 -11.67 -10.30 4.59
N SER A 49 -11.88 -11.21 3.65
CA SER A 49 -13.03 -12.09 3.56
C SER A 49 -12.61 -13.55 3.67
N ASN A 50 -13.41 -14.36 4.36
CA ASN A 50 -13.29 -15.83 4.37
C ASN A 50 -14.45 -16.54 3.63
N ASN A 51 -15.18 -15.84 2.76
CA ASN A 51 -16.48 -16.21 2.12
C ASN A 51 -17.70 -16.24 3.05
N ASP A 52 -17.54 -16.48 4.35
CA ASP A 52 -18.66 -16.46 5.29
C ASP A 52 -19.01 -15.03 5.68
N ARG A 53 -17.99 -14.19 5.85
CA ARG A 53 -18.12 -12.77 6.20
C ARG A 53 -16.84 -11.99 5.88
N ASP A 54 -16.98 -10.67 5.98
CA ASP A 54 -15.89 -9.72 5.81
C ASP A 54 -15.54 -9.04 7.14
N ILE A 55 -14.23 -8.85 7.37
CA ILE A 55 -13.72 -7.93 8.39
C ILE A 55 -13.15 -6.69 7.71
N ARG A 56 -13.31 -5.54 8.36
CA ARG A 56 -12.89 -4.25 7.83
C ARG A 56 -12.17 -3.45 8.90
N SER A 57 -11.02 -2.91 8.55
CA SER A 57 -10.23 -2.01 9.39
C SER A 57 -9.60 -0.92 8.51
N ALA A 58 -9.22 0.21 9.10
CA ALA A 58 -8.40 1.18 8.40
C ALA A 58 -7.07 1.39 9.12
N PHE A 59 -6.00 1.56 8.34
CA PHE A 59 -4.63 1.67 8.85
C PHE A 59 -3.96 2.91 8.24
N PRO A 60 -3.21 3.70 9.03
CA PRO A 60 -2.48 4.86 8.52
C PRO A 60 -1.28 4.35 7.71
N MET A 61 -1.37 4.33 6.39
CA MET A 61 -0.36 3.68 5.55
C MET A 61 -0.10 4.38 4.22
N ILE A 62 1.01 3.97 3.60
CA ILE A 62 1.37 4.25 2.20
C ILE A 62 1.51 2.91 1.49
N SER A 63 0.98 2.82 0.26
CA SER A 63 1.09 1.63 -0.58
C SER A 63 1.85 1.94 -1.87
N LEU A 64 2.78 1.06 -2.21
CA LEU A 64 3.53 1.02 -3.46
C LEU A 64 3.31 -0.35 -4.12
N SER A 65 3.62 -0.49 -5.40
CA SER A 65 3.61 -1.77 -6.11
C SER A 65 4.99 -2.10 -6.65
N ASN A 66 5.47 -3.33 -6.47
CA ASN A 66 6.74 -3.76 -7.03
C ASN A 66 6.58 -4.24 -8.48
N LEU A 67 6.40 -3.28 -9.37
CA LEU A 67 6.13 -3.46 -10.80
C LEU A 67 6.95 -2.45 -11.59
N THR A 68 7.33 -2.81 -12.82
CA THR A 68 7.79 -1.80 -13.79
C THR A 68 6.64 -0.86 -14.14
N ILE A 69 6.93 0.36 -14.60
CA ILE A 69 5.89 1.30 -15.05
C ILE A 69 5.00 0.66 -16.12
N ASP A 70 5.58 -0.07 -17.07
CA ASP A 70 4.80 -0.71 -18.13
C ASP A 70 3.88 -1.81 -17.59
N GLN A 71 4.32 -2.61 -16.62
CA GLN A 71 3.43 -3.55 -15.93
C GLN A 71 2.33 -2.82 -15.13
N GLY A 72 2.70 -1.74 -14.43
CA GLY A 72 1.79 -0.93 -13.63
C GLY A 72 0.67 -0.30 -14.46
N LYS A 73 0.96 0.18 -15.68
CA LYS A 73 -0.04 0.73 -16.61
C LYS A 73 -1.19 -0.24 -16.92
N TYR A 74 -0.96 -1.56 -16.83
CA TYR A 74 -2.03 -2.56 -17.00
C TYR A 74 -2.60 -3.01 -15.66
N ALA A 75 -1.74 -3.42 -14.72
CA ALA A 75 -2.17 -4.01 -13.46
C ALA A 75 -2.89 -3.00 -12.55
N LEU A 76 -2.54 -1.72 -12.65
CA LEU A 76 -3.00 -0.64 -11.79
C LEU A 76 -3.80 0.42 -12.55
N ALA A 77 -4.34 0.09 -13.74
CA ALA A 77 -5.06 1.05 -14.57
C ALA A 77 -6.21 1.75 -13.81
N SER A 78 -6.89 1.04 -12.89
CA SER A 78 -7.95 1.59 -12.03
C SER A 78 -7.47 2.56 -10.93
N TYR A 79 -6.15 2.73 -10.75
CA TYR A 79 -5.57 3.62 -9.74
C TYR A 79 -5.13 4.96 -10.33
N GLY A 80 -4.98 5.05 -11.66
CA GLY A 80 -4.55 6.27 -12.33
C GLY A 80 -3.56 6.05 -13.45
N THR A 81 -3.20 7.14 -14.10
CA THR A 81 -2.28 7.20 -15.25
C THR A 81 -0.98 7.93 -14.95
N PHE A 82 -0.95 8.75 -13.89
CA PHE A 82 0.24 9.38 -13.37
C PHE A 82 0.97 8.42 -12.45
N GLY A 83 2.30 8.43 -12.48
CA GLY A 83 3.10 7.49 -11.72
C GLY A 83 4.41 8.06 -11.24
N ILE A 84 4.88 7.54 -10.13
CA ILE A 84 6.23 7.79 -9.59
C ILE A 84 6.86 6.45 -9.27
N ALA A 85 8.00 6.16 -9.89
CA ALA A 85 8.81 4.98 -9.65
C ALA A 85 9.99 5.32 -8.73
N LEU A 86 10.18 4.48 -7.73
CA LEU A 86 11.14 4.67 -6.65
C LEU A 86 12.15 3.52 -6.61
N THR A 87 13.33 3.85 -6.09
CA THR A 87 14.41 2.88 -5.87
C THR A 87 14.08 1.91 -4.73
N LYS A 88 14.81 0.79 -4.67
CA LYS A 88 14.78 -0.12 -3.50
C LYS A 88 15.16 0.59 -2.21
N ARG A 89 16.10 1.54 -2.33
CA ARG A 89 16.66 2.29 -1.21
C ARG A 89 15.57 3.01 -0.44
N PHE A 90 14.62 3.63 -1.14
CA PHE A 90 13.47 4.29 -0.51
C PHE A 90 12.63 3.31 0.33
N VAL A 91 12.31 2.15 -0.25
CA VAL A 91 11.51 1.09 0.37
C VAL A 91 12.23 0.48 1.58
N GLU A 92 13.54 0.25 1.49
CA GLU A 92 14.36 -0.26 2.58
C GLU A 92 14.54 0.77 3.69
N LYS A 93 14.80 2.04 3.34
CA LYS A 93 14.92 3.18 4.29
C LYS A 93 13.69 3.27 5.18
N TYR A 94 12.51 3.16 4.59
CA TYR A 94 11.24 3.29 5.31
C TYR A 94 10.62 1.96 5.74
N LYS A 95 11.28 0.83 5.49
CA LYS A 95 10.85 -0.51 5.94
C LYS A 95 9.46 -0.91 5.43
N PHE A 96 9.20 -0.61 4.17
CA PHE A 96 8.04 -1.18 3.49
C PHE A 96 8.14 -2.71 3.48
N ASN A 97 6.99 -3.39 3.55
CA ASN A 97 6.91 -4.84 3.52
C ASN A 97 5.89 -5.30 2.46
N PRO A 98 6.15 -6.40 1.73
CA PRO A 98 5.18 -6.96 0.80
C PRO A 98 3.89 -7.37 1.51
N VAL A 99 2.77 -7.23 0.81
CA VAL A 99 1.47 -7.72 1.26
C VAL A 99 1.44 -9.24 1.19
N LEU A 100 0.88 -9.85 2.24
CA LEU A 100 0.49 -11.25 2.30
C LEU A 100 -0.85 -11.42 1.60
N TYR A 101 -0.81 -12.00 0.40
CA TYR A 101 -2.02 -12.32 -0.33
C TYR A 101 -2.58 -13.65 0.14
N LEU A 102 -3.79 -13.61 0.69
CA LEU A 102 -4.44 -14.77 1.30
C LEU A 102 -5.63 -15.21 0.46
N ASP A 103 -5.70 -16.51 0.16
CA ASP A 103 -6.88 -17.07 -0.49
C ASP A 103 -8.06 -17.05 0.51
N ARG A 104 -9.23 -16.58 0.09
CA ARG A 104 -10.41 -16.47 0.96
C ARG A 104 -10.96 -17.82 1.46
N HIS A 105 -10.60 -18.93 0.81
CA HIS A 105 -10.94 -20.29 1.24
C HIS A 105 -9.88 -20.93 2.14
N SER A 106 -8.75 -20.26 2.36
CA SER A 106 -7.66 -20.83 3.17
C SER A 106 -7.93 -20.76 4.67
N ASP A 107 -7.41 -21.75 5.39
CA ASP A 107 -7.49 -21.81 6.85
C ASP A 107 -6.82 -20.59 7.52
N ILE A 108 -5.73 -20.07 6.94
CA ILE A 108 -5.05 -18.89 7.48
C ILE A 108 -5.96 -17.66 7.45
N THR A 109 -6.70 -17.44 6.35
CA THR A 109 -7.68 -16.35 6.27
C THR A 109 -8.77 -16.53 7.32
N LYS A 110 -9.29 -17.74 7.47
CA LYS A 110 -10.28 -18.06 8.50
C LYS A 110 -9.78 -17.76 9.92
N TYR A 111 -8.55 -18.12 10.26
CA TYR A 111 -7.98 -17.84 11.58
C TYR A 111 -7.77 -16.35 11.81
N VAL A 112 -7.33 -15.59 10.81
CA VAL A 112 -7.20 -14.11 10.93
C VAL A 112 -8.58 -13.48 11.14
N VAL A 113 -9.58 -13.87 10.33
CA VAL A 113 -10.96 -13.36 10.43
C VAL A 113 -11.59 -13.68 11.79
N ASN A 114 -11.40 -14.89 12.32
CA ASN A 114 -11.94 -15.27 13.62
C ASN A 114 -11.23 -14.54 14.78
N SER A 115 -9.91 -14.37 14.69
CA SER A 115 -9.12 -13.69 15.72
C SER A 115 -9.48 -12.20 15.83
N PHE A 116 -9.99 -11.60 14.75
CA PHE A 116 -10.47 -10.22 14.73
C PHE A 116 -11.70 -9.99 15.64
N ASP A 117 -12.55 -11.00 15.86
CA ASP A 117 -13.69 -10.87 16.78
C ASP A 117 -13.24 -10.64 18.22
N THR A 118 -12.23 -11.39 18.67
CA THR A 118 -11.67 -11.22 20.00
C THR A 118 -11.16 -9.80 20.22
N ILE A 119 -10.55 -9.19 19.20
CA ILE A 119 -10.10 -7.78 19.26
C ILE A 119 -11.30 -6.84 19.38
N LYS A 120 -12.32 -7.05 18.54
CA LYS A 120 -13.53 -6.23 18.50
C LYS A 120 -14.31 -6.27 19.82
N GLU A 121 -14.43 -7.43 20.45
CA GLU A 121 -15.08 -7.62 21.75
C GLU A 121 -14.31 -6.90 22.86
N ASN A 122 -12.99 -7.14 22.96
CA ASN A 122 -12.16 -6.50 23.98
C ASN A 122 -12.05 -4.97 23.79
N TYR A 123 -12.20 -4.48 22.56
CA TYR A 123 -12.31 -3.04 22.29
C TYR A 123 -13.59 -2.45 22.87
N TRP A 124 -14.73 -3.11 22.66
CA TRP A 124 -16.03 -2.65 23.16
C TRP A 124 -16.13 -2.65 24.68
N GLU A 125 -15.48 -3.61 25.34
CA GLU A 125 -15.41 -3.67 26.80
C GLU A 125 -14.46 -2.63 27.42
N GLY A 126 -13.88 -1.72 26.60
CA GLY A 126 -12.96 -0.68 27.05
C GLY A 126 -11.59 -1.21 27.49
N ARG A 127 -11.31 -2.49 27.27
CA ARG A 127 -10.06 -3.15 27.70
C ARG A 127 -8.86 -2.79 26.82
N LEU A 128 -9.12 -2.28 25.62
CA LEU A 128 -8.10 -1.91 24.64
C LEU A 128 -7.97 -0.40 24.41
N GLU A 129 -9.03 0.39 24.60
CA GLU A 129 -9.07 1.81 24.19
C GLU A 129 -8.03 2.70 24.89
N SER A 130 -7.70 2.45 26.16
CA SER A 130 -6.72 3.26 26.92
C SER A 130 -5.25 2.82 26.72
N HIS A 131 -5.00 1.63 26.17
CA HIS A 131 -3.67 1.01 26.15
C HIS A 131 -3.10 0.74 24.75
N LEU A 132 -3.92 0.74 23.70
CA LEU A 132 -3.47 0.49 22.32
C LEU A 132 -2.55 1.57 21.75
N PHE A 133 -2.60 2.80 22.28
CA PHE A 133 -1.71 3.92 21.88
C PHE A 133 -0.49 4.07 22.79
N ASN A 134 -0.46 3.36 23.92
CA ASN A 134 0.70 3.37 24.81
C ASN A 134 1.68 2.27 24.39
N GLU A 135 2.71 2.60 23.61
CA GLU A 135 3.75 1.65 23.18
C GLU A 135 4.40 0.92 24.37
N ASP A 136 4.40 1.52 25.57
CA ASP A 136 4.94 0.94 26.79
C ASP A 136 4.01 -0.12 27.43
N SER A 137 2.77 -0.27 26.93
CA SER A 137 1.85 -1.29 27.43
C SER A 137 2.34 -2.69 27.09
N LYS A 138 2.70 -3.43 28.14
CA LYS A 138 3.12 -4.85 28.08
C LYS A 138 1.98 -5.82 28.37
N SER A 139 0.73 -5.34 28.39
CA SER A 139 -0.43 -6.22 28.53
C SER A 139 -0.43 -7.23 27.40
N GLU A 140 -0.49 -8.53 27.73
CA GLU A 140 -0.50 -9.62 26.75
C GLU A 140 -1.61 -9.45 25.72
N LEU A 141 -2.80 -9.04 26.17
CA LEU A 141 -3.95 -8.77 25.31
C LEU A 141 -3.68 -7.63 24.31
N VAL A 142 -3.01 -6.56 24.75
CA VAL A 142 -2.66 -5.40 23.91
C VAL A 142 -1.59 -5.80 22.88
N LEU A 143 -0.57 -6.55 23.31
CA LEU A 143 0.48 -7.05 22.42
C LEU A 143 -0.09 -8.02 21.38
N PHE A 144 -0.94 -8.95 21.81
CA PHE A 144 -1.64 -9.88 20.92
C PHE A 144 -2.49 -9.14 19.87
N SER A 145 -3.30 -8.18 20.32
CA SER A 145 -4.15 -7.38 19.43
C SER A 145 -3.32 -6.58 18.42
N ARG A 146 -2.22 -5.95 18.85
CA ARG A 146 -1.31 -5.22 17.96
C ARG A 146 -0.65 -6.13 16.93
N ASN A 147 -0.23 -7.32 17.32
CA ASN A 147 0.40 -8.28 16.41
C ASN A 147 -0.58 -8.76 15.33
N LEU A 148 -1.79 -9.14 15.74
CA LEU A 148 -2.84 -9.54 14.80
C LEU A 148 -3.25 -8.40 13.86
N MET A 149 -3.44 -7.19 14.39
CA MET A 149 -3.77 -6.03 13.54
C MET A 149 -2.61 -5.64 12.63
N THR A 150 -1.36 -5.88 13.05
CA THR A 150 -0.20 -5.73 12.15
C THR A 150 -0.26 -6.73 11.01
N GLN A 151 -0.51 -8.01 11.30
CA GLN A 151 -0.67 -9.02 10.26
C GLN A 151 -1.80 -8.66 9.29
N PHE A 152 -2.94 -8.19 9.81
CA PHE A 152 -4.06 -7.75 8.97
C PHE A 152 -3.69 -6.52 8.12
N ALA A 153 -3.00 -5.52 8.66
CA ALA A 153 -2.57 -4.34 7.90
C ALA A 153 -1.68 -4.70 6.70
N TYR A 154 -0.95 -5.81 6.78
CA TYR A 154 -0.13 -6.36 5.71
C TYR A 154 -0.77 -7.53 4.98
N SER A 155 -2.08 -7.76 5.11
CA SER A 155 -2.81 -8.81 4.42
C SER A 155 -3.86 -8.26 3.46
N LYS A 156 -4.15 -9.03 2.41
CA LYS A 156 -5.22 -8.75 1.44
C LYS A 156 -5.69 -10.07 0.86
N ASN A 157 -6.96 -10.19 0.45
CA ASN A 157 -7.35 -11.38 -0.29
C ASN A 157 -6.59 -11.44 -1.64
N TYR A 158 -6.21 -12.65 -2.10
CA TYR A 158 -5.54 -12.82 -3.39
C TYR A 158 -6.42 -12.37 -4.56
N ASP A 159 -7.71 -12.69 -4.48
CA ASP A 159 -8.76 -12.19 -5.38
C ASP A 159 -10.06 -11.93 -4.60
N ALA A 160 -10.79 -10.90 -5.03
CA ALA A 160 -12.11 -10.53 -4.53
C ALA A 160 -12.78 -9.53 -5.49
N GLU A 161 -14.00 -9.09 -5.15
CA GLU A 161 -14.68 -8.02 -5.87
C GLU A 161 -13.92 -6.69 -5.71
N LEU A 162 -13.64 -6.02 -6.83
CA LEU A 162 -13.13 -4.65 -6.85
C LEU A 162 -14.30 -3.68 -6.94
N VAL A 163 -14.55 -2.97 -5.84
CA VAL A 163 -15.57 -1.91 -5.79
C VAL A 163 -14.89 -0.54 -5.69
N ARG A 164 -15.25 0.39 -6.59
CA ARG A 164 -14.76 1.77 -6.62
C ARG A 164 -15.92 2.74 -6.62
N LYS A 165 -15.91 3.72 -5.70
CA LYS A 165 -16.94 4.77 -5.58
C LYS A 165 -18.38 4.22 -5.51
N GLY A 166 -18.55 2.98 -5.02
CA GLY A 166 -19.85 2.30 -4.92
C GLY A 166 -20.19 1.38 -6.10
N PHE A 167 -19.38 1.35 -7.15
CA PHE A 167 -19.59 0.55 -8.35
C PHE A 167 -18.70 -0.69 -8.37
N LEU A 168 -19.27 -1.83 -8.78
CA LEU A 168 -18.52 -3.06 -9.00
C LEU A 168 -17.77 -2.95 -10.33
N ILE A 169 -16.45 -2.86 -10.26
CA ILE A 169 -15.56 -2.75 -11.43
C ILE A 169 -15.19 -4.12 -11.98
N ASP A 170 -14.86 -5.07 -11.10
CA ASP A 170 -14.53 -6.44 -11.47
C ASP A 170 -14.92 -7.38 -10.34
N LYS A 171 -15.64 -8.46 -10.68
CA LYS A 171 -16.10 -9.45 -9.72
C LYS A 171 -14.99 -10.38 -9.21
N ASN A 172 -13.95 -10.60 -10.01
CA ASN A 172 -12.87 -11.55 -9.72
C ASN A 172 -11.50 -10.88 -9.89
N TYR A 173 -11.37 -9.67 -9.35
CA TYR A 173 -10.14 -8.90 -9.47
C TYR A 173 -9.00 -9.56 -8.70
N ARG A 174 -7.86 -9.78 -9.37
CA ARG A 174 -6.70 -10.46 -8.79
C ARG A 174 -5.74 -9.47 -8.14
N PHE A 175 -6.04 -9.07 -6.91
CA PHE A 175 -5.18 -8.20 -6.10
C PHE A 175 -3.74 -8.72 -5.96
N GLY A 176 -3.53 -10.04 -5.99
CA GLY A 176 -2.19 -10.64 -5.98
C GLY A 176 -1.26 -10.19 -7.12
N LEU A 177 -1.82 -9.68 -8.22
CA LEU A 177 -1.04 -9.15 -9.35
C LEU A 177 -0.54 -7.73 -9.12
N GLU A 178 -1.08 -7.00 -8.14
CA GLU A 178 -0.65 -5.63 -7.80
C GLU A 178 0.75 -5.60 -7.18
N ARG A 179 1.22 -6.73 -6.63
CA ARG A 179 2.50 -6.87 -5.91
C ARG A 179 2.73 -5.71 -4.92
N GLU A 180 1.69 -5.43 -4.14
CA GLU A 180 1.60 -4.32 -3.21
C GLU A 180 2.61 -4.48 -2.07
N TRP A 181 3.24 -3.38 -1.69
CA TRP A 181 4.08 -3.22 -0.52
C TRP A 181 3.52 -2.07 0.29
N ARG A 182 3.43 -2.27 1.60
CA ARG A 182 2.86 -1.28 2.52
C ARG A 182 3.91 -0.75 3.46
N LEU A 183 3.72 0.48 3.88
CA LEU A 183 4.33 1.06 5.06
C LEU A 183 3.20 1.50 5.97
N VAL A 184 3.05 0.86 7.13
CA VAL A 184 2.07 1.26 8.13
C VAL A 184 2.75 2.15 9.16
N HIS A 185 2.28 3.40 9.26
CA HIS A 185 2.78 4.39 10.17
C HIS A 185 2.40 4.05 11.62
N LYS A 186 3.37 4.18 12.54
CA LYS A 186 3.20 3.89 13.96
C LYS A 186 3.84 5.01 14.76
N GLU A 187 3.01 5.76 15.48
CA GLU A 187 3.43 6.79 16.42
C GLU A 187 2.49 6.85 17.61
N LYS A 188 3.00 7.25 18.78
CA LYS A 188 2.29 7.24 20.07
C LYS A 188 0.95 8.01 20.05
N ASN A 189 0.85 9.08 19.26
CA ASN A 189 -0.33 9.95 19.22
C ASN A 189 -1.25 9.67 18.01
N ILE A 190 -0.97 8.63 17.24
CA ILE A 190 -1.72 8.27 16.05
C ILE A 190 -2.35 6.90 16.26
N LYS A 191 -3.65 6.79 15.98
CA LYS A 191 -4.34 5.51 16.14
C LYS A 191 -3.76 4.47 15.17
N TYR A 192 -3.31 3.34 15.69
CA TYR A 192 -2.68 2.32 14.85
C TYR A 192 -3.66 1.70 13.84
N PHE A 193 -4.93 1.58 14.21
CA PHE A 193 -5.99 1.12 13.33
C PHE A 193 -7.34 1.70 13.77
N LEU A 194 -8.30 1.70 12.86
CA LEU A 194 -9.69 2.10 13.07
C LEU A 194 -10.61 0.91 12.83
N ILE A 195 -11.67 0.78 13.61
CA ILE A 195 -12.69 -0.27 13.42
C ILE A 195 -14.11 0.31 13.45
N LYS A 196 -15.06 -0.40 12.82
CA LYS A 196 -16.50 -0.03 12.78
C LYS A 196 -16.72 1.42 12.31
N GLU A 197 -17.47 2.21 13.10
CA GLU A 197 -17.85 3.60 12.82
C GLU A 197 -16.63 4.52 12.63
N GLU A 198 -15.48 4.19 13.22
CA GLU A 198 -14.26 4.96 13.01
C GLU A 198 -13.75 4.83 11.58
N VAL A 199 -13.91 3.65 10.95
CA VAL A 199 -13.56 3.43 9.54
C VAL A 199 -14.43 4.29 8.64
N ASP A 200 -15.72 4.38 8.94
CA ASP A 200 -16.66 5.22 8.18
C ASP A 200 -16.38 6.72 8.40
N ASN A 201 -15.83 7.07 9.56
CA ASN A 201 -15.39 8.42 9.91
C ASN A 201 -13.90 8.69 9.65
N LYS A 202 -13.19 7.84 8.90
CA LYS A 202 -11.73 7.92 8.73
C LYS A 202 -11.21 9.27 8.23
N ARG A 203 -12.04 10.06 7.55
CA ARG A 203 -11.70 11.43 7.13
C ARG A 203 -11.29 12.30 8.32
N LYS A 204 -11.96 12.18 9.47
CA LYS A 204 -11.59 12.93 10.70
C LYS A 204 -10.19 12.56 11.18
N PHE A 205 -9.83 11.27 11.09
CA PHE A 205 -8.52 10.78 11.47
C PHE A 205 -7.43 11.17 10.45
N ASN A 206 -7.76 11.21 9.15
CA ASN A 206 -6.87 11.74 8.12
C ASN A 206 -6.54 13.22 8.35
N GLU A 207 -7.48 14.04 8.80
CA GLU A 207 -7.19 15.45 9.13
C GLU A 207 -6.19 15.58 10.29
N ILE A 208 -6.22 14.66 11.26
CA ILE A 208 -5.27 14.64 12.40
C ILE A 208 -3.85 14.32 11.92
N ILE A 209 -3.70 13.43 10.94
CA ILE A 209 -2.39 12.99 10.40
C ILE A 209 -2.01 13.68 9.10
N ARG A 210 -2.72 14.75 8.72
CA ARG A 210 -2.59 15.41 7.40
C ARG A 210 -1.20 15.97 7.12
N ASP A 211 -0.37 16.13 8.14
CA ASP A 211 0.99 16.68 8.05
C ASP A 211 2.07 15.58 8.14
N VAL A 212 1.68 14.32 8.36
CA VAL A 212 2.61 13.18 8.37
C VAL A 212 3.05 12.88 6.94
N ARG A 213 4.36 13.01 6.68
CA ARG A 213 4.97 12.84 5.36
C ARG A 213 6.21 11.94 5.42
N TYR A 214 6.40 11.16 4.37
CA TYR A 214 7.64 10.42 4.10
C TYR A 214 8.37 11.08 2.94
N THR A 215 9.49 11.74 3.24
CA THR A 215 10.23 12.55 2.26
C THR A 215 10.93 11.69 1.22
N ILE A 216 10.94 12.20 0.00
CA ILE A 216 11.65 11.60 -1.13
C ILE A 216 12.92 12.40 -1.36
N GLU A 217 14.06 11.72 -1.45
CA GLU A 217 15.31 12.32 -1.91
C GLU A 217 15.46 12.18 -3.42
N PHE A 218 16.29 13.00 -4.05
CA PHE A 218 16.44 12.95 -5.52
C PHE A 218 16.87 11.56 -6.02
N GLU A 219 17.79 10.90 -5.32
CA GLU A 219 18.26 9.56 -5.72
C GLU A 219 17.30 8.43 -5.29
N ASP A 220 16.15 8.76 -4.70
CA ASP A 220 15.05 7.81 -4.53
C ASP A 220 14.17 7.70 -5.79
N LEU A 221 14.30 8.64 -6.75
CA LEU A 221 13.50 8.70 -7.97
C LEU A 221 14.16 7.90 -9.11
N GLU A 222 13.39 6.99 -9.71
CA GLU A 222 13.81 6.21 -10.89
C GLU A 222 13.17 6.77 -12.17
N GLU A 223 11.86 6.98 -12.15
CA GLU A 223 11.09 7.42 -13.30
C GLU A 223 9.79 8.11 -12.86
N ILE A 224 9.35 9.12 -13.60
CA ILE A 224 8.07 9.79 -13.40
C ILE A 224 7.23 9.61 -14.66
N LEU A 225 5.94 9.28 -14.49
CA LEU A 225 5.00 9.06 -15.57
C LEU A 225 3.96 10.18 -15.57
N VAL A 226 3.84 10.87 -16.71
CA VAL A 226 2.86 11.94 -16.97
C VAL A 226 2.06 11.62 -18.24
N GLU A 227 1.08 12.44 -18.61
CA GLU A 227 0.22 12.20 -19.78
C GLU A 227 0.50 13.14 -20.96
N ALA A 228 1.15 14.28 -20.73
CA ALA A 228 1.37 15.31 -21.75
C ALA A 228 2.73 16.00 -21.63
N ASP A 229 3.24 16.53 -22.74
CA ASP A 229 4.54 17.22 -22.79
C ASP A 229 4.61 18.42 -21.83
N TYR A 230 3.54 19.22 -21.73
CA TYR A 230 3.54 20.38 -20.82
C TYR A 230 3.70 19.98 -19.34
N GLN A 231 3.27 18.77 -18.97
CA GLN A 231 3.43 18.24 -17.62
C GLN A 231 4.88 17.85 -17.33
N VAL A 232 5.63 17.45 -18.37
CA VAL A 232 7.08 17.19 -18.26
C VAL A 232 7.81 18.45 -17.80
N ASP A 233 7.49 19.60 -18.41
CA ASP A 233 8.12 20.88 -18.06
C ASP A 233 7.78 21.31 -16.63
N ILE A 234 6.54 21.11 -16.20
CA ILE A 234 6.10 21.37 -14.81
C ILE A 234 6.88 20.49 -13.84
N VAL A 235 6.96 19.18 -14.09
CA VAL A 235 7.69 18.23 -13.24
C VAL A 235 9.16 18.60 -13.17
N LYS A 236 9.81 18.93 -14.30
CA LYS A 236 11.21 19.37 -14.30
C LYS A 236 11.43 20.62 -13.45
N LYS A 237 10.51 21.59 -13.51
CA LYS A 237 10.58 22.79 -12.68
C LYS A 237 10.46 22.46 -11.19
N ILE A 238 9.54 21.55 -10.83
CA ILE A 238 9.37 21.07 -9.45
C ILE A 238 10.66 20.39 -8.96
N LEU A 239 11.20 19.46 -9.75
CA LEU A 239 12.46 18.76 -9.43
C LEU A 239 13.61 19.75 -9.23
N GLN A 240 13.77 20.70 -10.15
CA GLN A 240 14.82 21.71 -10.07
C GLN A 240 14.67 22.59 -8.81
N ASN A 241 13.44 23.01 -8.49
CA ASN A 241 13.17 23.85 -7.32
C ASN A 241 13.43 23.10 -6.00
N LYS A 242 13.05 21.83 -5.92
CA LYS A 242 13.17 21.04 -4.68
C LYS A 242 14.58 20.48 -4.48
N PHE A 243 15.17 19.92 -5.53
CA PHE A 243 16.39 19.12 -5.44
C PHE A 243 17.61 19.79 -6.08
N GLY A 244 17.43 20.91 -6.77
CA GLY A 244 18.49 21.55 -7.55
C GLY A 244 18.91 20.78 -8.81
N LYS A 245 18.18 19.72 -9.16
CA LYS A 245 18.44 18.79 -10.27
C LYS A 245 17.13 18.34 -10.91
N ALA A 246 17.18 17.96 -12.19
CA ALA A 246 16.00 17.52 -12.95
C ALA A 246 16.29 16.34 -13.91
N ASP A 247 17.44 15.68 -13.76
CA ASP A 247 17.91 14.53 -14.53
C ASP A 247 17.27 13.21 -14.03
N VAL A 248 15.94 13.19 -13.95
CA VAL A 248 15.14 11.96 -13.74
C VAL A 248 14.48 11.59 -15.06
N LYS A 249 14.35 10.29 -15.35
CA LYS A 249 13.59 9.84 -16.53
C LYS A 249 12.12 10.24 -16.37
N ILE A 250 11.57 10.97 -17.34
CA ILE A 250 10.14 11.30 -17.38
C ILE A 250 9.56 10.69 -18.66
N SER A 251 8.57 9.83 -18.50
CA SER A 251 7.87 9.15 -19.59
C SER A 251 6.45 9.68 -19.75
N ILE A 252 5.96 9.66 -20.98
CA ILE A 252 4.58 10.02 -21.30
C ILE A 252 3.76 8.75 -21.48
N ASN A 253 2.69 8.63 -20.71
CA ASN A 253 1.65 7.64 -20.86
C ASN A 253 0.58 8.17 -21.81
N THR A 254 0.60 7.70 -23.06
CA THR A 254 -0.40 8.09 -24.06
C THR A 254 -1.76 7.42 -23.86
N ARG A 255 -1.89 6.50 -22.89
CA ARG A 255 -3.18 5.93 -22.51
C ARG A 255 -3.92 6.91 -21.64
N ARG A 256 -5.11 7.31 -22.08
CA ARG A 256 -6.07 8.01 -21.22
C ARG A 256 -6.49 7.08 -20.08
N HIS A 257 -6.68 7.66 -18.90
CA HIS A 257 -7.37 7.00 -17.81
C HIS A 257 -8.69 6.45 -18.37
N MET A 258 -8.93 5.16 -18.23
CA MET A 258 -10.29 4.66 -18.44
C MET A 258 -11.03 5.12 -17.19
N ASP A 259 -11.76 6.23 -17.32
CA ASP A 259 -12.69 6.63 -16.28
C ASP A 259 -13.58 5.42 -15.96
N ASP A 260 -13.87 5.25 -14.68
CA ASP A 260 -14.92 4.34 -14.21
C ASP A 260 -16.26 4.87 -14.79
N GLU A 261 -16.49 4.72 -16.09
CA GLU A 261 -17.75 5.01 -16.76
C GLU A 261 -18.71 3.85 -16.45
N GLY A 262 -19.61 4.10 -15.49
CA GLY A 262 -20.77 3.25 -15.20
C GLY A 262 -21.10 3.16 -13.72
#